data_AF-A0A838VVF3-F1
#
_entry.id   AF-A0A838VVF3-F1
#
_cell.length_a   1.000
_cell.length_b   1.000
_cell.length_c   1.000
_cell.angle_alpha   90.00
_cell.angle_beta   90.00
_cell.angle_gamma   90.00
#
_symmetry.space_group_name_H-M   'P 1'
#
loop_
_entity.id
_entity.type
_entity.pdbx_description
1 polymer ?
#
loop_
_entity_poly.entity_id
_entity_poly.type
_entity_poly.pdbx_seq_one_letter_code
_entity_poly.pdbx_strand_id
1 'polypeptide(L)' 'IAVDNVLWDGQVAEAQFQDRSTRAIRDLNEKLHHDERVTISLVPISDGLTLCMKRP' A
#
# COMPACT_ATOMS: atom_id res chain seq x y z
N ILE A 1 7.21 -4.64 -9.83
CA ILE A 1 5.73 -4.65 -9.67
C ILE A 1 5.33 -3.26 -9.20
N ALA A 2 4.23 -2.72 -9.69
CA ALA A 2 3.68 -1.44 -9.22
C ALA A 2 2.24 -1.66 -8.74
N VAL A 3 1.87 -1.02 -7.64
CA VAL A 3 0.55 -1.10 -7.01
C VAL A 3 0.02 0.33 -6.85
N ASP A 4 -1.09 0.64 -7.51
CA ASP A 4 -1.74 1.96 -7.51
C ASP A 4 -2.82 2.04 -6.43
N ASN A 5 -3.27 3.26 -6.11
CA ASN A 5 -4.33 3.57 -5.14
C ASN A 5 -4.06 3.07 -3.70
N VAL A 6 -2.79 3.09 -3.28
CA VAL A 6 -2.39 2.55 -1.97
C VAL A 6 -2.64 3.51 -0.80
N LEU A 7 -2.93 4.79 -1.07
CA LEU A 7 -3.36 5.76 -0.04
C LEU A 7 -4.88 5.80 0.12
N TRP A 8 -5.65 5.49 -0.93
CA TRP A 8 -7.11 5.38 -0.91
C TRP A 8 -7.79 6.62 -0.30
N ASP A 9 -7.59 7.77 -0.92
CA ASP A 9 -8.00 9.11 -0.45
C ASP A 9 -7.49 9.45 0.96
N GLY A 10 -6.38 8.81 1.38
CA GLY A 10 -5.83 8.91 2.73
C GLY A 10 -6.57 8.08 3.78
N GLN A 11 -7.67 7.41 3.42
CA GLN A 11 -8.52 6.67 4.37
C GLN A 11 -7.76 5.53 5.08
N VAL A 12 -6.74 4.96 4.43
CA VAL A 12 -5.92 3.90 5.04
C VAL A 12 -5.18 4.38 6.30
N ALA A 13 -4.94 5.69 6.46
CA ALA A 13 -4.30 6.25 7.64
C ALA A 13 -5.30 6.53 8.79
N GLU A 14 -6.61 6.55 8.51
CA GLU A 14 -7.64 6.95 9.47
C GLU A 14 -8.41 5.76 10.03
N ALA A 15 -8.31 5.52 11.35
CA ALA A 15 -8.90 4.36 12.01
C ALA A 15 -10.45 4.25 11.89
N GLN A 16 -11.15 5.33 11.57
CA GLN A 16 -12.60 5.36 11.41
C GLN A 16 -13.10 4.69 10.12
N PHE A 17 -12.28 4.66 9.05
CA PHE A 17 -12.67 3.97 7.82
C PHE A 17 -12.43 2.47 7.95
N GLN A 18 -13.51 1.71 7.87
CA GLN A 18 -13.56 0.28 8.19
C GLN A 18 -14.28 -0.53 7.10
N ASP A 19 -14.54 0.09 5.95
CA ASP A 19 -15.09 -0.60 4.80
C ASP A 19 -14.10 -1.65 4.27
N ARG A 20 -14.64 -2.56 3.45
CA ARG A 20 -13.89 -3.72 2.95
C ARG A 20 -12.67 -3.31 2.12
N SER A 21 -12.77 -2.26 1.31
CA SER A 21 -11.69 -1.83 0.42
C SER A 21 -10.55 -1.23 1.24
N THR A 22 -10.87 -0.30 2.15
CA THR A 22 -9.86 0.32 3.02
C THR A 22 -9.11 -0.71 3.87
N ARG A 23 -9.82 -1.69 4.45
CA ARG A 23 -9.18 -2.79 5.19
C ARG A 23 -8.26 -3.62 4.30
N ALA A 24 -8.71 -4.00 3.11
CA ALA A 24 -7.91 -4.79 2.19
C ALA A 24 -6.63 -4.07 1.74
N ILE A 25 -6.70 -2.75 1.52
CA ILE A 25 -5.54 -1.94 1.14
C ILE A 25 -4.58 -1.78 2.33
N ARG A 26 -5.08 -1.60 3.57
CA ARG A 26 -4.22 -1.64 4.78
C ARG A 26 -3.50 -2.97 4.91
N ASP A 27 -4.21 -4.08 4.80
CA ASP A 27 -3.63 -5.42 4.90
C ASP A 27 -2.58 -5.65 3.81
N LEU A 28 -2.83 -5.15 2.59
CA LEU A 28 -1.86 -5.21 1.49
C LEU A 28 -0.61 -4.36 1.79
N ASN A 29 -0.78 -3.12 2.23
CA ASN A 29 0.32 -2.21 2.57
C ASN A 29 1.19 -2.80 3.70
N GLU A 30 0.56 -3.33 4.74
CA GLU A 30 1.23 -3.99 5.86
C GLU A 30 2.02 -5.22 5.40
N LYS A 31 1.40 -6.05 4.56
CA LYS A 31 2.06 -7.21 3.98
C LYS A 31 3.27 -6.81 3.13
N LEU A 32 3.13 -5.82 2.27
CA LEU A 32 4.23 -5.35 1.41
C LEU A 32 5.37 -4.73 2.23
N HIS A 33 5.05 -4.02 3.32
CA HIS A 33 6.05 -3.43 4.21
C HIS A 33 6.95 -4.50 4.86
N HIS A 34 6.38 -5.67 5.17
CA HIS A 34 7.08 -6.80 5.80
C HIS A 34 7.54 -7.88 4.81
N ASP A 35 7.31 -7.73 3.50
CA ASP A 35 7.65 -8.77 2.52
C ASP A 35 9.15 -8.71 2.15
N GLU A 36 9.94 -9.59 2.77
CA GLU A 36 11.39 -9.66 2.56
C GLU A 36 11.82 -9.98 1.13
N ARG A 37 10.91 -10.49 0.29
CA ARG A 37 11.18 -10.84 -1.11
C ARG A 37 11.25 -9.62 -2.02
N VAL A 38 10.84 -8.44 -1.52
CA VAL A 38 10.83 -7.19 -2.28
C VAL A 38 11.49 -6.06 -1.50
N THR A 39 12.09 -5.12 -2.22
CA THR A 39 12.36 -3.78 -1.71
C THR A 39 11.26 -2.86 -2.22
N ILE A 40 10.65 -2.08 -1.33
CA ILE A 40 9.53 -1.20 -1.66
C ILE A 40 9.90 0.29 -1.58
N SER A 41 9.18 1.11 -2.34
CA SER A 41 9.14 2.56 -2.20
C SER A 41 7.71 3.05 -2.44
N LEU A 42 7.17 3.82 -1.49
CA LEU A 42 5.89 4.50 -1.64
C LEU A 42 6.13 5.90 -2.20
N VAL A 43 5.57 6.17 -3.37
CA VAL A 43 5.70 7.47 -4.05
C VAL A 43 4.33 8.18 -3.98
N PRO A 44 4.24 9.39 -3.40
CA PRO A 44 2.98 10.11 -3.23
C PRO A 44 2.57 10.84 -4.52
N ILE A 45 2.32 10.08 -5.59
CA ILE A 45 1.74 10.58 -6.84
C ILE A 45 0.28 10.14 -6.88
N SER A 46 -0.62 11.07 -7.22
CA SER A 46 -2.07 10.80 -7.24
C SER A 46 -2.53 10.23 -5.88
N ASP A 47 -3.25 9.12 -5.91
CA ASP A 47 -3.74 8.38 -4.74
C ASP A 47 -2.72 7.35 -4.19
N GLY A 48 -1.43 7.59 -4.45
CA GLY A 48 -0.32 6.79 -3.98
C GLY A 48 0.04 5.62 -4.89
N LEU A 49 1.35 5.45 -5.11
CA LEU A 49 1.91 4.36 -5.90
C LEU A 49 3.03 3.64 -5.12
N THR A 50 2.85 2.36 -4.84
CA THR A 50 3.92 1.52 -4.27
C THR A 50 4.66 0.80 -5.39
N LEU A 51 5.98 1.05 -5.47
CA LEU A 51 6.89 0.32 -6.35
C LEU A 51 7.56 -0.81 -5.56
N CYS A 52 7.44 -2.04 -6.05
CA CYS A 52 8.07 -3.22 -5.46
C CYS A 52 9.10 -3.81 -6.44
N MET A 53 10.36 -3.79 -6.04
CA MET A 53 11.45 -4.46 -6.75
C MET A 53 11.71 -5.82 -6.11
N LYS A 54 11.52 -6.90 -6.87
CA LYS A 54 11.82 -8.25 -6.39
C LYS A 54 13.33 -8.38 -6.13
N ARG A 55 13.69 -8.94 -4.98
CA ARG A 55 15.08 -9.26 -4.62
C ARG A 55 15.52 -10.56 -5.30
N PRO A 56 16.84 -10.75 -5.52
CA PRO A 56 17.39 -11.96 -6.13
C PRO A 56 16.94 -13.25 -5.44
#